data_AF-U6E9X7-F1
#
_entry.id   AF-U6E9X7-F1
#
_cell.length_a   1.000
_cell.length_b   1.000
_cell.length_c   1.000
_cell.angle_alpha   90.00
_cell.angle_beta   90.00
_cell.angle_gamma   90.00
#
_symmetry.space_group_name_H-M   'P 1'
#
loop_
_entity.id
_entity.type
_entity.pdbx_description
1 polymer ?
#
loop_
_entity_poly.entity_id
_entity_poly.type
_entity_poly.pdbx_seq_one_letter_code
_entity_poly.pdbx_strand_id
1 'polypeptide(L)'
;MAVIKRQTKLSQLPKRCKHKPVKPNHLLKWDKHRPEFKKFILLHLIQVVGAYRSPNSKLTYEKLINELSRNMGGIVELQVQIYVENLIYQGYLAESYLGGVITCTDKVYDELRTIDKIIADKNKENCGEAVE
;
A
#
# COMPACT_ATOMS: atom_id res chain seq x y z
N MET A 1 26.48 -38.56 21.96
CA MET A 1 25.76 -37.30 22.27
C MET A 1 26.26 -36.23 21.30
N ALA A 2 25.45 -35.82 20.33
CA ALA A 2 25.85 -34.78 19.36
C ALA A 2 25.73 -33.40 20.02
N VAL A 3 26.87 -32.76 20.27
CA VAL A 3 26.92 -31.41 20.85
C VAL A 3 26.58 -30.40 19.75
N ILE A 4 25.41 -29.77 19.87
CA ILE A 4 24.97 -28.67 18.99
C ILE A 4 25.87 -27.46 19.28
N LYS A 5 26.95 -27.29 18.50
CA LYS A 5 27.99 -26.27 18.77
C LYS A 5 27.67 -24.86 18.27
N ARG A 6 26.58 -24.64 17.52
CA ARG A 6 26.25 -23.31 16.98
C ARG A 6 24.75 -23.06 17.01
N GLN A 7 24.29 -22.48 18.12
CA GLN A 7 23.08 -21.67 18.09
C GLN A 7 23.46 -20.34 17.43
N THR A 8 23.06 -20.12 16.17
CA THR A 8 23.19 -18.81 15.55
C THR A 8 22.35 -17.84 16.35
N LYS A 9 23.00 -16.89 17.04
CA LYS A 9 22.30 -15.85 17.79
C LYS A 9 21.41 -15.10 16.80
N LEU A 10 20.10 -15.15 17.02
CA LEU A 10 19.07 -14.41 16.27
C LEU A 10 19.27 -12.87 16.28
N SER A 11 20.30 -12.38 16.99
CA SER A 11 20.58 -10.99 17.29
C SER A 11 21.39 -10.23 16.23
N GLN A 12 21.71 -10.84 15.08
CA GLN A 12 22.45 -10.18 14.00
C GLN A 12 21.61 -9.96 12.73
N LEU A 13 20.30 -9.79 12.88
CA LEU A 13 19.56 -9.14 11.80
C LEU A 13 20.16 -7.74 11.62
N PRO A 14 20.59 -7.36 10.40
CA PRO A 14 21.12 -6.03 10.15
C PRO A 14 20.10 -5.02 10.67
N LYS A 15 20.56 -4.06 11.48
CA LYS A 15 19.70 -3.00 12.02
C LYS A 15 18.92 -2.42 10.84
N ARG A 16 17.59 -2.50 10.87
CA ARG A 16 16.73 -1.87 9.87
C ARG A 16 17.14 -0.39 9.84
N CYS A 17 17.89 0.02 8.82
CA CYS A 17 18.22 1.41 8.62
C CYS A 17 16.88 2.16 8.54
N LYS A 18 16.75 3.25 9.30
CA LYS A 18 15.58 4.14 9.20
C LYS A 18 15.62 4.77 7.82
N HIS A 19 15.12 4.05 6.81
CA HIS A 19 14.95 4.60 5.48
C HIS A 19 13.91 5.71 5.62
N LYS A 20 14.37 6.96 5.59
CA LYS A 20 13.46 8.10 5.54
C LYS A 20 12.90 8.10 4.13
N PRO A 21 11.58 7.94 3.94
CA PRO A 21 11.02 7.97 2.60
C PRO A 21 11.32 9.34 1.99
N VAL A 22 11.70 9.35 0.72
CA VAL A 22 11.96 10.58 -0.04
C VAL A 22 10.65 11.36 -0.11
N LYS A 23 10.70 12.65 0.22
CA LYS A 23 9.53 13.52 0.12
C LYS A 23 9.15 13.67 -1.36
N PRO A 24 7.88 13.40 -1.75
CA PRO A 24 7.46 13.53 -3.13
C PRO A 24 7.48 15.00 -3.56
N ASN A 25 7.69 15.22 -4.85
CA ASN A 25 7.66 16.56 -5.44
C ASN A 25 6.28 17.21 -5.30
N HIS A 26 5.22 16.40 -5.36
CA HIS A 26 3.84 16.82 -5.26
C HIS A 26 3.17 16.12 -4.08
N LEU A 27 3.05 16.81 -2.94
CA LEU A 27 2.42 16.24 -1.75
C LEU A 27 0.89 16.28 -1.88
N LEU A 28 0.27 15.11 -2.01
CA LEU A 28 -1.17 14.99 -2.08
C LEU A 28 -1.79 15.07 -0.69
N LYS A 29 -2.87 15.84 -0.56
CA LYS A 29 -3.68 15.93 0.68
C LYS A 29 -4.57 14.69 0.80
N TRP A 30 -3.96 13.53 1.00
CA TRP A 30 -4.64 12.22 1.03
C TRP A 30 -5.90 12.25 1.90
N ASP A 31 -5.83 12.85 3.10
CA ASP A 31 -6.95 12.95 4.04
C ASP A 31 -8.21 13.59 3.45
N LYS A 32 -8.07 14.57 2.54
CA LYS A 32 -9.18 15.32 1.95
C LYS A 32 -9.84 14.60 0.76
N HIS A 33 -9.28 13.49 0.29
CA HIS A 33 -9.89 12.75 -0.82
C HIS A 33 -11.16 12.04 -0.40
N ARG A 34 -12.09 11.90 -1.36
CA ARG A 34 -13.33 11.14 -1.20
C ARG A 34 -13.03 9.70 -0.76
N PRO A 35 -13.76 9.16 0.24
CA PRO A 35 -13.51 7.81 0.75
C PRO A 35 -13.66 6.73 -0.34
N GLU A 36 -14.59 6.92 -1.28
CA GLU A 36 -14.82 5.99 -2.39
C GLU A 36 -13.59 5.91 -3.32
N PHE A 37 -12.95 7.06 -3.57
CA PHE A 37 -11.73 7.14 -4.35
C PHE A 37 -10.54 6.49 -3.64
N LYS A 38 -10.38 6.74 -2.34
CA LYS A 38 -9.34 6.07 -1.53
C LYS A 38 -9.51 4.55 -1.56
N LYS A 39 -10.74 4.07 -1.36
CA LYS A 39 -11.07 2.64 -1.42
C LYS A 39 -10.68 2.05 -2.78
N PHE A 40 -11.06 2.73 -3.87
CA PHE A 40 -10.70 2.30 -5.23
C PHE A 40 -9.19 2.11 -5.38
N ILE A 41 -8.38 3.11 -5.01
CA ILE A 41 -6.91 3.03 -5.13
C ILE A 41 -6.34 1.90 -4.27
N LEU A 42 -6.72 1.84 -2.99
CA LEU A 42 -6.17 0.87 -2.05
C LEU A 42 -6.50 -0.57 -2.46
N LEU A 43 -7.71 -0.82 -2.99
CA LEU A 43 -8.10 -2.14 -3.50
C LEU A 43 -7.27 -2.56 -4.72
N HIS A 44 -7.08 -1.67 -5.70
CA HIS A 44 -6.26 -1.97 -6.88
C HIS A 44 -4.80 -2.24 -6.49
N LEU A 45 -4.29 -1.50 -5.51
CA LEU A 45 -2.95 -1.69 -4.98
C LEU A 45 -2.80 -3.05 -4.31
N ILE A 46 -3.78 -3.49 -3.50
CA ILE A 46 -3.77 -4.84 -2.92
C ILE A 46 -3.83 -5.91 -4.00
N GLN A 47 -4.66 -5.73 -5.03
CA GLN A 47 -4.77 -6.69 -6.13
C GLN A 47 -3.44 -6.86 -6.87
N VAL A 48 -2.79 -5.76 -7.24
CA VAL A 48 -1.48 -5.79 -7.91
C VAL A 48 -0.45 -6.43 -6.98
N VAL A 49 -0.34 -6.00 -5.72
CA VAL A 49 0.64 -6.60 -4.80
C VAL A 49 0.37 -8.09 -4.55
N GLY A 50 -0.90 -8.48 -4.47
CA GLY A 50 -1.33 -9.88 -4.35
C GLY A 50 -0.92 -10.75 -5.54
N ALA A 51 -1.02 -10.22 -6.76
CA ALA A 51 -0.62 -10.93 -7.98
C ALA A 51 0.89 -11.23 -8.02
N TYR A 52 1.71 -10.38 -7.42
CA TYR A 52 3.18 -10.53 -7.39
C TYR A 52 3.71 -11.16 -6.10
N ARG A 53 2.85 -11.77 -5.27
CA ARG A 53 3.25 -12.45 -4.03
C ARG A 53 4.02 -13.77 -4.28
N SER A 54 4.12 -14.21 -5.53
CA SER A 54 4.87 -15.42 -5.91
C SER A 54 6.37 -15.25 -5.66
N PRO A 55 7.07 -16.29 -5.14
CA PRO A 55 8.52 -16.23 -4.87
C PRO A 55 9.37 -15.93 -6.11
N ASN A 56 8.84 -16.16 -7.30
CA ASN A 56 9.55 -15.98 -8.57
C ASN A 56 9.35 -14.59 -9.19
N SER A 57 8.41 -13.78 -8.66
CA SER A 57 8.07 -12.47 -9.22
C SER A 57 8.39 -11.36 -8.23
N LYS A 58 9.31 -10.47 -8.58
CA LYS A 58 9.60 -9.26 -7.80
C LYS A 58 8.74 -8.11 -8.32
N LEU A 59 7.95 -7.52 -7.43
CA LEU A 59 7.23 -6.28 -7.69
C LEU A 59 8.16 -5.09 -7.46
N THR A 60 8.69 -4.54 -8.55
CA THR A 60 9.47 -3.30 -8.54
C THR A 60 8.57 -2.08 -8.71
N TYR A 61 9.10 -0.90 -8.39
CA TYR A 61 8.41 0.37 -8.55
C TYR A 61 7.83 0.60 -9.95
N GLU A 62 8.63 0.40 -11.00
CA GLU A 62 8.20 0.56 -12.39
C GLU A 62 7.09 -0.42 -12.76
N LYS A 63 7.20 -1.69 -12.33
CA LYS A 63 6.16 -2.70 -12.58
C LYS A 63 4.86 -2.35 -11.88
N LEU A 64 4.93 -1.84 -10.65
CA LEU A 64 3.74 -1.38 -9.92
C LEU A 64 3.04 -0.25 -10.68
N ILE A 65 3.77 0.73 -11.20
CA ILE A 65 3.20 1.84 -11.97
C ILE A 65 2.54 1.32 -13.25
N ASN A 66 3.22 0.46 -14.01
CA ASN A 66 2.71 -0.08 -15.27
C ASN A 66 1.42 -0.90 -15.05
N GLU A 67 1.42 -1.77 -14.03
CA GLU A 67 0.24 -2.59 -13.70
C GLU A 67 -0.92 -1.74 -13.19
N LEU A 68 -0.66 -0.74 -12.34
CA LEU A 68 -1.71 0.17 -11.87
C LEU A 68 -2.29 1.02 -13.01
N SER A 69 -1.43 1.57 -13.88
CA SER A 69 -1.83 2.31 -15.08
C SER A 69 -2.78 1.47 -15.95
N ARG A 70 -2.40 0.21 -16.21
CA ARG A 70 -3.20 -0.72 -17.00
C ARG A 70 -4.52 -1.10 -16.32
N ASN A 71 -4.50 -1.41 -15.03
CA ASN A 71 -5.66 -1.90 -14.30
C ASN A 71 -6.69 -0.82 -13.98
N MET A 72 -6.26 0.44 -13.83
CA MET A 72 -7.15 1.57 -13.55
C MET A 72 -7.78 2.20 -14.80
N GLY A 73 -7.71 1.53 -15.96
CA GLY A 73 -8.33 1.99 -17.20
C GLY A 73 -7.43 2.90 -18.06
N GLY A 74 -6.10 2.74 -17.98
CA GLY A 74 -5.16 3.52 -18.78
C GLY A 74 -4.90 4.91 -18.21
N ILE A 75 -4.87 5.05 -16.88
CA ILE A 75 -4.49 6.31 -16.24
C ILE A 75 -3.05 6.64 -16.60
N VAL A 76 -2.78 7.92 -16.86
CA VAL A 76 -1.43 8.41 -17.21
C VAL A 76 -0.42 7.95 -16.16
N GLU A 77 0.65 7.29 -16.60
CA GLU A 77 1.70 6.72 -15.73
C GLU A 77 2.27 7.76 -14.75
N LEU A 78 2.44 9.01 -15.20
CA LEU A 78 2.89 10.12 -14.35
C LEU A 78 1.95 10.40 -13.18
N GLN A 79 0.64 10.27 -13.37
CA GLN A 79 -0.32 10.46 -12.28
C GLN A 79 -0.21 9.30 -11.28
N VAL A 80 -0.13 8.06 -11.78
CA VAL A 80 0.06 6.86 -10.96
C VAL A 80 1.36 6.96 -10.16
N GLN A 81 2.44 7.43 -10.79
CA GLN A 81 3.72 7.67 -10.14
C GLN A 81 3.56 8.60 -8.93
N ILE A 82 2.91 9.75 -9.10
CA ILE A 82 2.67 10.69 -8.00
C ILE A 82 1.90 10.02 -6.86
N TYR A 83 0.89 9.19 -7.16
CA TYR A 83 0.16 8.45 -6.12
C TYR A 83 1.04 7.46 -5.38
N VAL A 84 1.82 6.65 -6.10
CA VAL A 84 2.68 5.63 -5.50
C VAL A 84 3.75 6.28 -4.60
N GLU A 85 4.38 7.37 -5.04
CA GLU A 85 5.36 8.12 -4.23
C GLU A 85 4.73 8.64 -2.93
N ASN A 86 3.52 9.20 -3.01
CA ASN A 86 2.80 9.68 -1.83
C ASN A 86 2.43 8.54 -0.86
N LEU A 87 2.03 7.38 -1.39
CA LEU A 87 1.68 6.22 -0.59
C LEU A 87 2.90 5.60 0.11
N ILE A 88 4.06 5.58 -0.55
CA ILE A 88 5.35 5.22 0.09
C ILE A 88 5.69 6.23 1.19
N TYR A 89 5.60 7.52 0.88
CA TYR A 89 5.92 8.59 1.84
C TYR A 89 5.05 8.57 3.09
N GLN A 90 3.75 8.26 2.94
CA GLN A 90 2.80 8.15 4.05
C GLN A 90 2.84 6.79 4.77
N GLY A 91 3.67 5.86 4.31
CA GLY A 91 3.89 4.55 4.92
C GLY A 91 2.81 3.50 4.63
N TYR A 92 2.00 3.70 3.59
CA TYR A 92 1.07 2.67 3.09
C TYR A 92 1.80 1.58 2.29
N LEU A 93 2.88 1.97 1.60
CA LEU A 93 3.77 1.06 0.91
C LEU A 93 5.13 1.05 1.60
N ALA A 94 5.72 -0.14 1.71
CA ALA A 94 7.07 -0.34 2.19
C ALA A 94 7.93 -0.90 1.05
N GLU A 95 9.01 -0.21 0.74
CA GLU A 95 10.03 -0.69 -0.17
C GLU A 95 11.10 -1.48 0.60
N SER A 96 11.34 -2.72 0.18
CA SER A 96 12.40 -3.54 0.72
C SER A 96 13.75 -3.04 0.24
N TYR A 97 14.64 -2.78 1.20
CA TYR A 97 16.03 -2.42 0.95
C TYR A 97 16.77 -3.47 0.10
N LEU A 98 16.42 -4.75 0.28
CA LEU A 98 16.97 -5.85 -0.52
C LEU A 98 16.14 -6.01 -1.81
N GLY A 99 16.52 -5.24 -2.83
CA GLY A 99 16.04 -5.42 -4.20
C GLY A 99 14.80 -4.64 -4.61
N GLY A 100 14.45 -3.56 -3.89
CA GLY A 100 13.41 -2.60 -4.30
C GLY A 100 12.01 -3.22 -4.40
N VAL A 101 11.76 -4.27 -3.61
CA VAL A 101 10.47 -4.99 -3.63
C VAL A 101 9.44 -4.18 -2.86
N ILE A 102 8.33 -3.84 -3.51
CA ILE A 102 7.25 -3.09 -2.87
C ILE A 102 6.27 -4.04 -2.19
N THR A 103 5.89 -3.71 -0.97
CA THR A 103 4.93 -4.46 -0.15
C THR A 103 3.91 -3.52 0.46
N CYS A 104 2.69 -4.00 0.69
CA CYS A 104 1.66 -3.28 1.44
C CYS A 104 1.96 -3.37 2.94
N THR A 105 1.74 -2.28 3.67
CA THR A 105 1.78 -2.27 5.13
C THR A 105 0.39 -2.53 5.72
N ASP A 106 0.33 -2.91 6.99
CA ASP A 106 -0.92 -3.14 7.72
C ASP A 106 -1.85 -1.90 7.73
N LYS A 107 -1.25 -0.70 7.62
CA LYS A 107 -1.94 0.58 7.53
C LYS A 107 -2.94 0.63 6.36
N VAL A 108 -2.67 -0.05 5.26
CA VAL A 108 -3.59 -0.14 4.11
C VAL A 108 -4.91 -0.81 4.51
N TYR A 109 -4.82 -1.91 5.28
CA TYR A 109 -6.00 -2.66 5.69
C TYR A 109 -6.80 -1.93 6.79
N ASP A 110 -6.11 -1.24 7.71
CA ASP A 110 -6.76 -0.41 8.73
C ASP A 110 -7.52 0.77 8.10
N GLU A 111 -6.92 1.43 7.11
CA GLU A 111 -7.55 2.54 6.39
C GLU A 111 -8.76 2.05 5.58
N LEU A 112 -8.65 0.92 4.88
CA LEU A 112 -9.78 0.30 4.17
C LEU A 112 -10.94 -0.02 5.11
N ARG A 113 -10.65 -0.60 6.29
CA ARG A 113 -11.67 -0.90 7.30
C ARG A 113 -12.37 0.37 7.80
N THR A 114 -11.62 1.46 7.94
CA THR A 114 -12.15 2.75 8.38
C THR A 114 -13.03 3.36 7.29
N ILE A 115 -12.59 3.31 6.03
CA ILE A 115 -13.35 3.79 4.88
C ILE A 115 -14.65 3.01 4.71
N ASP A 116 -14.61 1.68 4.85
CA ASP A 116 -15.81 0.84 4.75
C ASP A 116 -16.85 1.19 5.82
N LYS A 117 -16.43 1.49 7.05
CA LYS A 117 -17.33 1.99 8.10
C LYS A 117 -17.98 3.32 7.70
N ILE A 118 -17.19 4.28 7.23
CA ILE A 118 -17.69 5.60 6.81
C ILE A 118 -18.73 5.45 5.67
N ILE A 119 -18.47 4.58 4.70
CA ILE A 119 -19.40 4.34 3.59
C ILE A 119 -20.67 3.64 4.10
N ALA A 120 -20.54 2.66 4.99
CA ALA A 120 -21.68 1.95 5.57
C ALA A 120 -22.57 2.88 6.40
N ASP A 121 -21.98 3.79 7.16
CA ASP A 121 -22.73 4.74 7.99
C ASP A 121 -23.47 5.78 7.12
N LYS A 122 -22.83 6.31 6.06
CA LYS A 122 -23.52 7.15 5.07
C LYS A 122 -24.71 6.46 4.41
N ASN A 123 -24.60 5.16 4.11
CA ASN A 123 -25.69 4.41 3.52
C ASN A 123 -26.85 4.17 4.50
N LYS A 124 -26.57 4.06 5.80
CA LYS A 124 -27.62 3.97 6.83
C LYS A 124 -28.37 5.29 7.01
N GLU A 125 -27.67 6.41 6.99
CA GLU A 125 -28.28 7.75 7.07
C GLU A 125 -29.19 8.00 5.86
N ASN A 126 -28.73 7.68 4.64
CA ASN A 126 -29.54 7.84 3.42
C ASN A 126 -30.78 6.90 3.36
N CYS A 127 -30.77 5.76 4.07
CA CYS A 127 -31.96 4.90 4.19
C CYS A 127 -32.90 5.31 5.32
N GLY A 128 -32.49 6.23 6.21
CA GLY A 128 -33.30 6.74 7.32
C GLY A 128 -34.19 7.94 6.96
N GLU A 129 -33.86 8.69 5.90
CA GLU A 129 -34.61 9.90 5.48
C GLU A 129 -35.76 9.63 4.50
N ALA A 130 -36.09 8.36 4.21
CA ALA A 130 -37.21 8.01 3.32
C ALA A 130 -38.54 7.72 4.04
N VAL A 131 -38.66 8.08 5.33
CA VAL A 131 -39.91 7.97 6.08
C VAL A 131 -40.07 9.17 7.01
N GLU A 132 -40.58 10.28 6.47
CA GLU A 132 -41.58 11.16 7.13
C GLU A 132 -42.30 12.04 6.11
#